data_AF-A0A1Q6IJY3-F1
#
_entry.id   AF-A0A1Q6IJY3-F1
#
_cell.length_a   1.000
_cell.length_b   1.000
_cell.length_c   1.000
_cell.angle_alpha   90.00
_cell.angle_beta   90.00
_cell.angle_gamma   90.00
#
_symmetry.space_group_name_H-M   'P 1'
#
loop_
_entity.id
_entity.type
_entity.pdbx_description
1 polymer ?
#
loop_
_entity_poly.entity_id
_entity_poly.type
_entity_poly.pdbx_seq_one_letter_code
_entity_poly.pdbx_strand_id
1 'polypeptide(L)'
;MKQNTKVNTICKLQNIAVTVGFTDNFKKQFQDDYAITVTNGEAGVKVFEKEQLGKTFFFKVPEKKNSVQLTVKATTTANTQIAQNYTVTKPADAEGNSNLVSGDEFTVNIDAGNEPSVDPTTQIELNISVDLTMNETGLTIEIPTENIVFNGDGGSTPDPDVPDPDDPGKDQITVTGLGETYNLPLSEGQKVLVNISAPKGITKLLVKIDSDNEEFMATLGGFGLAEEFDIANPGKLFDVLSNSLESGNGIGLIDPDDPIKGKTSYLFDVTDFMVLLNLYAPSTNTFTLTVEDGVSEPVSGTLTVVASNLE
;
A
#
# COMPACT_ATOMS: atom_id res chain seq x y z
N MET A 1 12.44 36.27 35.34
CA MET A 1 13.18 35.89 34.12
C MET A 1 12.91 34.41 33.86
N LYS A 2 12.12 34.07 32.84
CA LYS A 2 11.95 32.67 32.42
C LYS A 2 13.16 32.28 31.59
N GLN A 3 13.93 31.33 32.08
CA GLN A 3 15.07 30.76 31.37
C GLN A 3 14.51 29.75 30.37
N ASN A 4 14.48 30.10 29.09
CA ASN A 4 14.11 29.14 28.04
C ASN A 4 15.30 28.23 27.79
N THR A 5 15.25 27.01 28.33
CA THR A 5 16.20 25.96 27.98
C THR A 5 15.87 25.50 26.56
N LYS A 6 16.71 25.87 25.59
CA LYS A 6 16.65 25.33 24.23
C LYS A 6 17.17 23.90 24.30
N VAL A 7 16.27 22.92 24.29
CA VAL A 7 16.64 21.51 24.13
C VAL A 7 16.89 21.29 22.63
N ASN A 8 18.17 21.18 22.25
CA ASN A 8 18.54 20.66 20.92
C ASN A 8 18.42 19.14 20.98
N THR A 9 17.24 18.60 20.69
CA THR A 9 17.09 17.17 20.47
C THR A 9 17.59 16.85 19.07
N ILE A 10 18.73 16.16 18.96
CA ILE A 10 19.15 15.56 17.69
C ILE A 10 18.25 14.34 17.49
N CYS A 11 17.19 14.49 16.69
CA CYS A 11 16.33 13.37 16.32
C CYS A 11 17.08 12.55 15.27
N LYS A 12 17.58 11.36 15.63
CA LYS A 12 18.13 10.40 14.66
C LYS A 12 16.98 9.54 14.14
N LEU A 13 16.66 9.65 12.86
CA LEU A 13 15.66 8.78 12.21
C LEU A 13 16.10 7.31 12.37
N GLN A 14 15.26 6.50 13.02
CA GLN A 14 15.47 5.05 13.20
C GLN A 14 14.95 4.31 11.98
N ASN A 15 15.69 4.36 10.88
CA ASN A 15 15.31 3.74 9.62
C ASN A 15 16.43 2.89 9.02
N ILE A 16 16.02 1.94 8.19
CA ILE A 16 16.88 1.34 7.18
C ILE A 16 16.63 2.05 5.86
N ALA A 17 17.64 2.12 5.01
CA ALA A 17 17.55 2.68 3.68
C ALA A 17 17.60 1.55 2.65
N VAL A 18 16.78 1.64 1.60
CA VAL A 18 16.81 0.71 0.47
C VAL A 18 16.79 1.49 -0.83
N THR A 19 17.76 1.22 -1.69
CA THR A 19 17.84 1.72 -3.06
C THR A 19 17.73 0.52 -3.98
N VAL A 20 16.86 0.58 -5.00
CA VAL A 20 16.74 -0.48 -6.00
C VAL A 20 17.02 0.07 -7.39
N GLY A 21 17.83 -0.64 -8.16
CA GLY A 21 18.16 -0.31 -9.55
C GLY A 21 18.16 -1.52 -10.47
N PHE A 22 17.95 -1.26 -11.76
CA PHE A 22 18.14 -2.24 -12.84
C PHE A 22 19.40 -1.95 -13.62
N THR A 23 20.10 -3.00 -14.03
CA THR A 23 21.18 -2.87 -15.00
C THR A 23 20.65 -2.60 -16.41
N ASP A 24 21.52 -2.11 -17.29
CA ASP A 24 21.18 -1.95 -18.71
C ASP A 24 20.86 -3.28 -19.39
N ASN A 25 21.38 -4.38 -18.86
CA ASN A 25 21.09 -5.72 -19.37
C ASN A 25 19.65 -6.13 -19.07
N PHE A 26 19.17 -5.88 -17.84
CA PHE A 26 17.77 -6.08 -17.48
C PHE A 26 16.84 -5.29 -18.42
N LYS A 27 17.12 -4.00 -18.61
CA LYS A 27 16.31 -3.12 -19.48
C LYS A 27 16.28 -3.53 -20.96
N LYS A 28 17.24 -4.33 -21.44
CA LYS A 28 17.24 -4.85 -22.81
C LYS A 28 16.38 -6.10 -22.98
N GLN A 29 16.27 -6.90 -21.92
CA GLN A 29 15.62 -8.21 -21.98
C GLN A 29 14.15 -8.15 -21.57
N PHE A 30 13.78 -7.16 -20.78
CA PHE A 30 12.43 -6.92 -20.30
C PHE A 30 11.76 -5.73 -21.00
N GLN A 31 10.44 -5.80 -21.09
CA GLN A 31 9.60 -4.68 -21.46
C GLN A 31 9.66 -3.63 -20.34
N ASP A 32 9.21 -2.42 -20.66
CA ASP A 32 9.22 -1.30 -19.75
C ASP A 32 7.94 -1.28 -18.88
N ASP A 33 7.59 -2.45 -18.32
CA ASP A 33 6.36 -2.74 -17.57
C ASP A 33 6.64 -3.34 -16.18
N TYR A 34 7.86 -3.13 -15.68
CA TYR A 34 8.30 -3.70 -14.41
C TYR A 34 7.69 -3.00 -13.20
N ALA A 35 7.35 -3.78 -12.17
CA ALA A 35 6.92 -3.31 -10.86
C ALA A 35 7.81 -3.92 -9.77
N ILE A 36 8.40 -3.06 -8.94
CA ILE A 36 9.24 -3.47 -7.81
C ILE A 36 8.53 -3.14 -6.51
N THR A 37 8.43 -4.10 -5.61
CA THR A 37 7.97 -3.86 -4.25
C THR A 37 9.00 -4.30 -3.23
N VAL A 38 9.24 -3.47 -2.23
CA VAL A 38 10.09 -3.80 -1.07
C VAL A 38 9.24 -3.72 0.18
N THR A 39 9.36 -4.71 1.07
CA THR A 39 8.81 -4.65 2.42
C THR A 39 9.84 -5.00 3.48
N ASN A 40 9.74 -4.35 4.65
CA ASN A 40 10.50 -4.72 5.83
C ASN A 40 9.91 -5.94 6.58
N GLY A 41 8.88 -6.57 6.01
CA GLY A 41 8.14 -7.68 6.62
C GLY A 41 7.19 -7.25 7.74
N GLU A 42 7.00 -5.97 7.99
CA GLU A 42 5.99 -5.42 8.91
C GLU A 42 5.09 -4.45 8.14
N ALA A 43 4.75 -3.30 8.73
CA ALA A 43 3.91 -2.28 8.09
C ALA A 43 4.62 -1.50 6.96
N GLY A 44 5.95 -1.61 6.83
CA GLY A 44 6.71 -0.89 5.82
C GLY A 44 6.64 -1.60 4.47
N VAL A 45 5.92 -1.03 3.51
CA VAL A 45 5.81 -1.51 2.13
C VAL A 45 6.03 -0.34 1.18
N LYS A 46 6.85 -0.52 0.15
CA LYS A 46 7.06 0.49 -0.90
C LYS A 46 7.04 -0.17 -2.26
N VAL A 47 6.08 0.26 -3.08
CA VAL A 47 6.05 0.00 -4.53
C VAL A 47 6.85 1.12 -5.20
N PHE A 48 7.89 0.77 -5.95
CA PHE A 48 8.74 1.71 -6.67
C PHE A 48 8.13 2.00 -8.03
N GLU A 49 7.80 3.27 -8.25
CA GLU A 49 7.51 3.78 -9.59
C GLU A 49 8.79 3.85 -10.42
N LYS A 50 8.64 3.86 -11.75
CA LYS A 50 9.77 3.89 -12.69
C LYS A 50 10.72 5.06 -12.44
N GLU A 51 10.21 6.26 -12.21
CA GLU A 51 10.99 7.48 -11.94
C GLU A 51 11.65 7.47 -10.55
N GLN A 52 11.33 6.46 -9.73
CA GLN A 52 11.84 6.27 -8.38
C GLN A 52 12.96 5.23 -8.32
N LEU A 53 13.21 4.48 -9.39
CA LEU A 53 14.35 3.57 -9.45
C LEU A 53 15.67 4.34 -9.37
N GLY A 54 16.60 3.82 -8.56
CA GLY A 54 17.84 4.49 -8.17
C GLY A 54 17.67 5.55 -7.09
N LYS A 55 16.45 5.82 -6.60
CA LYS A 55 16.23 6.63 -5.39
C LYS A 55 16.19 5.75 -4.15
N THR A 56 16.62 6.34 -3.04
CA THR A 56 16.61 5.70 -1.72
C THR A 56 15.28 5.92 -1.02
N PHE A 57 14.69 4.85 -0.50
CA PHE A 57 13.52 4.90 0.36
C PHE A 57 13.86 4.39 1.76
N PHE A 58 13.18 4.95 2.75
CA PHE A 58 13.45 4.67 4.15
C PHE A 58 12.30 3.87 4.77
N PHE A 59 12.64 2.78 5.44
CA PHE A 59 11.69 1.94 6.15
C PHE A 59 11.97 2.02 7.64
N LYS A 60 10.92 1.94 8.45
CA LYS A 60 11.08 1.71 9.89
C LYS A 60 11.90 0.43 10.10
N VAL A 61 12.84 0.45 11.04
CA VAL A 61 13.58 -0.75 11.44
C VAL A 61 12.58 -1.80 11.97
N PRO A 62 12.48 -2.98 11.33
CA PRO A 62 11.58 -4.02 11.80
C PRO A 62 12.09 -4.66 13.11
N GLU A 63 11.18 -5.04 14.00
CA GLU A 63 11.53 -5.61 15.29
C GLU A 63 12.09 -7.02 15.14
N LYS A 64 13.36 -7.21 15.54
CA LYS A 64 14.03 -8.52 15.57
C LYS A 64 14.06 -9.25 14.22
N LYS A 65 13.93 -8.54 13.10
CA LYS A 65 14.14 -9.10 11.77
C LYS A 65 15.52 -8.76 11.24
N ASN A 66 16.01 -9.60 10.34
CA ASN A 66 17.33 -9.49 9.72
C ASN A 66 17.27 -9.32 8.20
N SER A 67 16.08 -9.15 7.63
CA SER A 67 15.90 -9.11 6.18
C SER A 67 14.79 -8.15 5.75
N VAL A 68 14.84 -7.78 4.47
CA VAL A 68 13.74 -7.18 3.73
C VAL A 68 13.31 -8.13 2.61
N GLN A 69 12.05 -8.09 2.21
CA GLN A 69 11.54 -8.83 1.07
C GLN A 69 11.48 -7.91 -0.15
N LEU A 70 11.93 -8.42 -1.28
CA LEU A 70 11.89 -7.77 -2.58
C LEU A 70 11.06 -8.62 -3.54
N THR A 71 10.07 -8.02 -4.19
CA THR A 71 9.29 -8.63 -5.26
C THR A 71 9.60 -7.92 -6.57
N VAL A 72 10.00 -8.68 -7.59
CA VAL A 72 10.25 -8.21 -8.95
C VAL A 72 9.19 -8.78 -9.88
N LYS A 73 8.39 -7.92 -10.50
CA LYS A 73 7.47 -8.27 -11.58
C LYS A 73 7.88 -7.58 -12.87
N ALA A 74 7.89 -8.31 -13.97
CA ALA A 74 8.24 -7.77 -15.29
C ALA A 74 7.81 -8.74 -16.41
N THR A 75 7.66 -8.24 -17.63
CA THR A 75 7.46 -9.08 -18.82
C THR A 75 8.71 -9.08 -19.68
N THR A 76 9.17 -10.24 -20.13
CA THR A 76 10.28 -10.28 -21.10
C THR A 76 9.87 -9.72 -22.46
N THR A 77 10.85 -9.33 -23.26
CA THR A 77 10.65 -9.01 -24.69
C THR A 77 10.09 -10.18 -25.51
N ALA A 78 10.18 -11.40 -24.99
CA ALA A 78 9.55 -12.61 -25.55
C ALA A 78 8.11 -12.84 -25.04
N ASN A 79 7.52 -11.88 -24.33
CA ASN A 79 6.18 -11.92 -23.73
C ASN A 79 5.99 -13.00 -22.65
N THR A 80 7.03 -13.27 -21.87
CA THR A 80 6.94 -14.14 -20.68
C THR A 80 6.92 -13.29 -19.43
N GLN A 81 5.87 -13.40 -18.62
CA GLN A 81 5.77 -12.70 -17.34
C GLN A 81 6.59 -13.42 -16.26
N ILE A 82 7.17 -12.64 -15.35
CA ILE A 82 7.81 -13.14 -14.15
C ILE A 82 7.29 -12.40 -12.91
N ALA A 83 7.20 -13.14 -11.80
CA ALA A 83 6.97 -12.61 -10.47
C ALA A 83 7.89 -13.36 -9.51
N GLN A 84 8.96 -12.71 -9.05
CA GLN A 84 10.00 -13.35 -8.24
C GLN A 84 10.16 -12.63 -6.91
N ASN A 85 10.22 -13.43 -5.84
CA ASN A 85 10.37 -12.96 -4.48
C ASN A 85 11.77 -13.30 -3.97
N TYR A 86 12.44 -12.32 -3.37
CA TYR A 86 13.77 -12.45 -2.81
C TYR A 86 13.77 -11.99 -1.36
N THR A 87 14.51 -12.71 -0.52
CA THR A 87 14.82 -12.30 0.84
C THR A 87 16.23 -11.71 0.86
N VAL A 88 16.32 -10.40 1.00
CA VAL A 88 17.60 -9.70 1.16
C VAL A 88 17.94 -9.68 2.63
N THR A 89 18.90 -10.52 3.02
CA THR A 89 19.28 -10.72 4.43
C THR A 89 20.56 -9.97 4.75
N LYS A 90 20.62 -9.37 5.93
CA LYS A 90 21.85 -8.81 6.50
C LYS A 90 22.93 -9.91 6.60
N PRO A 91 24.16 -9.65 6.11
CA PRO A 91 25.26 -10.61 6.21
C PRO A 91 25.58 -10.95 7.67
N ALA A 92 25.90 -12.23 7.94
CA ALA A 92 26.19 -12.72 9.29
C ALA A 92 27.49 -12.14 9.89
N ASP A 93 28.37 -11.57 9.07
CA ASP A 93 29.64 -10.95 9.41
C ASP A 93 29.59 -9.42 9.58
N ALA A 94 28.40 -8.81 9.46
CA ALA A 94 28.20 -7.38 9.70
C ALA A 94 28.28 -7.03 11.20
N GLU A 95 29.43 -6.49 11.64
CA GLU A 95 29.72 -5.80 12.92
C GLU A 95 28.87 -6.19 14.16
N GLY A 96 28.66 -7.49 14.39
CA GLY A 96 28.15 -8.02 15.66
C GLY A 96 26.64 -7.91 15.93
N ASN A 97 25.81 -7.61 14.93
CA ASN A 97 24.34 -7.71 15.07
C ASN A 97 23.72 -8.44 13.87
N SER A 98 23.02 -9.54 14.16
CA SER A 98 22.29 -10.30 13.15
C SER A 98 21.02 -9.60 12.67
N ASN A 99 20.49 -8.63 13.41
CA ASN A 99 19.25 -7.93 13.09
C ASN A 99 19.52 -6.60 12.35
N LEU A 100 18.49 -6.16 11.64
CA LEU A 100 18.46 -4.82 11.06
C LEU A 100 18.49 -3.77 12.16
N VAL A 101 19.27 -2.72 11.94
CA VAL A 101 19.42 -1.57 12.84
C VAL A 101 19.31 -0.28 12.05
N SER A 102 19.06 0.81 12.77
CA SER A 102 19.09 2.14 12.19
C SER A 102 20.42 2.40 11.49
N GLY A 103 20.36 2.88 10.25
CA GLY A 103 21.55 3.18 9.43
C GLY A 103 22.01 2.05 8.53
N ASP A 104 21.39 0.85 8.59
CA ASP A 104 21.58 -0.17 7.55
C ASP A 104 21.05 0.36 6.21
N GLU A 105 21.90 0.37 5.17
CA GLU A 105 21.56 0.83 3.82
C GLU A 105 21.82 -0.26 2.79
N PHE A 106 20.74 -0.78 2.20
CA PHE A 106 20.77 -1.76 1.13
C PHE A 106 20.76 -1.07 -0.24
N THR A 107 21.74 -1.35 -1.07
CA THR A 107 21.71 -1.05 -2.49
C THR A 107 21.54 -2.34 -3.27
N VAL A 108 20.33 -2.55 -3.80
CA VAL A 108 19.94 -3.73 -4.56
C VAL A 108 20.05 -3.42 -6.05
N ASN A 109 20.87 -4.19 -6.75
CA ASN A 109 20.98 -4.14 -8.21
C ASN A 109 20.44 -5.44 -8.81
N ILE A 110 19.55 -5.31 -9.77
CA ILE A 110 18.85 -6.42 -10.42
C ILE A 110 19.35 -6.52 -11.87
N ASP A 111 19.90 -7.68 -12.23
CA ASP A 111 20.41 -7.99 -13.57
C ASP A 111 19.73 -9.25 -14.14
N ALA A 112 19.55 -9.29 -15.46
CA ALA A 112 18.91 -10.41 -16.15
C ALA A 112 19.87 -11.56 -16.54
N GLY A 113 21.18 -11.45 -16.26
CA GLY A 113 22.21 -12.37 -16.73
C GLY A 113 22.48 -12.29 -18.23
N ASN A 114 23.61 -12.85 -18.69
CA ASN A 114 24.04 -12.71 -20.09
C ASN A 114 23.34 -13.68 -21.07
N GLU A 115 22.57 -14.65 -20.59
CA GLU A 115 21.81 -15.59 -21.42
C GLU A 115 20.46 -15.93 -20.76
N PRO A 116 19.30 -15.61 -21.37
CA PRO A 116 18.03 -16.12 -20.89
C PRO A 116 17.98 -17.62 -21.19
N SER A 117 18.24 -18.46 -20.18
CA SER A 117 17.95 -19.89 -20.28
C SER A 117 16.44 -20.07 -20.29
N VAL A 118 15.85 -20.12 -21.49
CA VAL A 118 14.43 -20.44 -21.68
C VAL A 118 14.27 -21.97 -21.59
N ASP A 119 14.37 -22.51 -20.38
CA ASP A 119 13.85 -23.85 -20.13
C ASP A 119 12.33 -23.70 -19.86
N PRO A 120 11.45 -24.48 -20.50
CA PRO A 120 10.02 -24.50 -20.19
C PRO A 120 9.69 -24.85 -18.72
N THR A 121 10.69 -25.20 -17.90
CA THR A 121 10.56 -25.48 -16.48
C THR A 121 11.38 -24.58 -15.54
N THR A 122 12.28 -23.71 -16.04
CA THR A 122 13.05 -22.79 -15.19
C THR A 122 12.54 -21.37 -15.32
N GLN A 123 11.96 -20.86 -14.23
CA GLN A 123 11.75 -19.44 -13.98
C GLN A 123 13.02 -18.66 -14.33
N ILE A 124 12.90 -17.54 -15.06
CA ILE A 124 14.04 -16.72 -15.48
C ILE A 124 14.82 -16.26 -14.25
N GLU A 125 15.99 -16.82 -13.97
CA GLU A 125 16.73 -16.47 -12.76
C GLU A 125 17.35 -15.07 -12.89
N LEU A 126 16.86 -14.10 -12.13
CA LEU A 126 17.50 -12.78 -12.04
C LEU A 126 18.73 -12.85 -11.14
N ASN A 127 19.82 -12.24 -11.57
CA ASN A 127 21.00 -12.04 -10.75
C ASN A 127 20.78 -10.82 -9.87
N ILE A 128 20.60 -11.05 -8.57
CA ILE A 128 20.46 -9.99 -7.56
C ILE A 128 21.81 -9.79 -6.88
N SER A 129 22.39 -8.59 -6.99
CA SER A 129 23.52 -8.17 -6.17
C SER A 129 23.08 -7.13 -5.15
N VAL A 130 23.58 -7.26 -3.92
CA VAL A 130 23.23 -6.38 -2.81
C VAL A 130 24.50 -5.90 -2.14
N ASP A 131 24.67 -4.59 -2.10
CA ASP A 131 25.68 -3.94 -1.28
C ASP A 131 25.00 -3.43 -0.01
N LEU A 132 25.55 -3.79 1.15
CA LEU A 132 25.12 -3.26 2.46
C LEU A 132 26.18 -2.27 2.95
N THR A 133 25.77 -1.04 3.21
CA THR A 133 26.59 -0.02 3.86
C THR A 133 25.94 0.45 5.16
N MET A 134 26.76 0.83 6.14
CA MET A 134 26.30 1.47 7.38
C MET A 134 26.50 2.97 7.26
N ASN A 135 25.40 3.73 7.34
CA ASN A 135 25.44 5.18 7.23
C ASN A 135 24.78 5.81 8.47
N GLU A 136 25.59 6.24 9.45
CA GLU A 136 25.10 6.90 10.68
C GLU A 136 24.77 8.39 10.47
N THR A 137 24.84 8.91 9.24
CA THR A 137 24.70 10.34 8.99
C THR A 137 23.22 10.75 9.09
N GLY A 138 22.83 11.30 10.24
CA GLY A 138 21.49 11.83 10.47
C GLY A 138 21.15 12.91 9.45
N LEU A 139 20.23 12.60 8.53
CA LEU A 139 19.67 13.59 7.63
C LEU A 139 18.83 14.59 8.43
N THR A 140 19.21 15.87 8.35
CA THR A 140 18.39 16.98 8.84
C THR A 140 17.51 17.42 7.68
N ILE A 141 16.21 17.16 7.77
CA ILE A 141 15.23 17.70 6.82
C ILE A 141 14.70 19.00 7.40
N GLU A 142 15.15 20.14 6.88
CA GLU A 142 14.49 21.43 7.12
C GLU A 142 13.25 21.51 6.22
N ILE A 143 12.06 21.56 6.81
CA ILE A 143 10.83 21.87 6.08
C ILE A 143 10.81 23.39 5.89
N PRO A 144 10.90 23.91 4.65
CA PRO A 144 10.86 25.35 4.42
C PRO A 144 9.47 25.87 4.81
N THR A 145 9.44 26.96 5.58
CA THR A 145 8.21 27.52 6.19
C THR A 145 7.20 28.01 5.16
N GLU A 146 7.66 28.22 3.93
CA GLU A 146 6.89 28.55 2.72
C GLU A 146 6.05 27.39 2.17
N ASN A 147 6.26 26.15 2.64
CA ASN A 147 5.42 24.98 2.35
C ASN A 147 4.35 24.69 3.42
N ILE A 148 4.17 25.58 4.41
CA ILE A 148 3.11 25.49 5.43
C ILE A 148 2.02 26.49 5.06
N VAL A 149 0.86 26.01 4.60
CA VAL A 149 -0.29 26.87 4.27
C VAL A 149 -1.34 26.78 5.37
N PHE A 150 -1.74 27.94 5.93
CA PHE A 150 -2.84 28.05 6.88
C PHE A 150 -4.15 28.32 6.13
N ASN A 151 -5.04 27.33 6.06
CA ASN A 151 -6.37 27.50 5.46
C ASN A 151 -7.40 27.77 6.56
N GLY A 152 -7.62 29.05 6.86
CA GLY A 152 -8.75 29.56 7.64
C GLY A 152 -9.89 29.98 6.72
N ASP A 153 -11.11 29.62 7.14
CA ASP A 153 -12.40 29.62 6.45
C ASP A 153 -12.87 30.93 5.77
N GLY A 154 -13.71 30.80 4.72
CA GLY A 154 -14.33 31.95 4.05
C GLY A 154 -15.03 31.74 2.70
N GLY A 155 -16.11 30.97 2.64
CA GLY A 155 -17.41 31.42 2.09
C GLY A 155 -17.76 31.40 0.59
N SER A 156 -18.87 30.67 0.31
CA SER A 156 -19.97 30.90 -0.65
C SER A 156 -19.88 30.41 -2.10
N THR A 157 -20.84 29.54 -2.52
CA THR A 157 -21.94 29.78 -3.49
C THR A 157 -22.86 28.51 -3.58
N PRO A 158 -23.97 28.50 -4.34
CA PRO A 158 -25.38 28.60 -3.91
C PRO A 158 -26.15 27.25 -3.81
N ASP A 159 -27.29 27.28 -3.09
CA ASP A 159 -28.29 26.21 -2.88
C ASP A 159 -29.46 26.31 -3.91
N PRO A 160 -30.44 25.38 -4.02
CA PRO A 160 -30.45 23.92 -4.22
C PRO A 160 -31.03 23.53 -5.60
N ASP A 161 -30.73 22.34 -6.11
CA ASP A 161 -31.69 21.62 -6.98
C ASP A 161 -32.36 20.52 -6.15
N VAL A 162 -33.65 20.72 -5.85
CA VAL A 162 -34.51 19.77 -5.14
C VAL A 162 -34.91 18.67 -6.13
N PRO A 163 -34.57 17.38 -5.90
CA PRO A 163 -35.08 16.32 -6.74
C PRO A 163 -36.54 16.00 -6.41
N ASP A 164 -37.33 15.88 -7.47
CA ASP A 164 -38.73 15.45 -7.53
C ASP A 164 -39.05 14.23 -6.63
N PRO A 165 -40.06 14.29 -5.73
CA PRO A 165 -40.40 13.26 -4.77
C PRO A 165 -41.53 12.36 -5.28
N ASP A 166 -41.25 11.43 -6.20
CA ASP A 166 -42.21 10.34 -6.51
C ASP A 166 -41.51 9.17 -7.26
N ASP A 167 -40.45 8.61 -6.67
CA ASP A 167 -39.93 7.29 -7.05
C ASP A 167 -39.72 6.42 -5.79
N PRO A 168 -40.49 5.35 -5.60
CA PRO A 168 -40.44 4.50 -4.41
C PRO A 168 -39.10 3.76 -4.21
N GLY A 169 -38.15 3.84 -5.15
CA GLY A 169 -36.77 3.33 -4.99
C GLY A 169 -35.76 4.29 -4.37
N LYS A 170 -36.09 5.59 -4.20
CA LYS A 170 -35.11 6.63 -3.79
C LYS A 170 -34.75 6.69 -2.30
N ASP A 171 -35.41 5.91 -1.45
CA ASP A 171 -35.18 5.94 0.00
C ASP A 171 -34.37 4.75 0.54
N GLN A 172 -33.97 3.81 -0.32
CA GLN A 172 -33.17 2.64 0.09
C GLN A 172 -31.68 2.84 -0.18
N ILE A 173 -30.84 2.20 0.63
CA ILE A 173 -29.41 2.09 0.38
C ILE A 173 -29.21 1.27 -0.90
N THR A 174 -28.32 1.71 -1.79
CA THR A 174 -27.88 0.93 -2.94
C THR A 174 -26.35 0.92 -2.99
N VAL A 175 -25.78 -0.24 -3.33
CA VAL A 175 -24.34 -0.41 -3.49
C VAL A 175 -24.08 -1.13 -4.80
N THR A 176 -23.19 -0.58 -5.62
CA THR A 176 -22.79 -1.17 -6.91
C THR A 176 -21.28 -1.44 -6.91
N GLY A 177 -20.86 -2.48 -7.64
CA GLY A 177 -19.49 -3.01 -7.58
C GLY A 177 -19.28 -4.14 -6.58
N LEU A 178 -20.35 -4.64 -5.95
CA LEU A 178 -20.36 -5.85 -5.12
C LEU A 178 -20.91 -7.05 -5.92
N GLY A 179 -20.51 -8.26 -5.54
CA GLY A 179 -20.83 -9.53 -6.22
C GLY A 179 -19.88 -9.88 -7.36
N GLU A 180 -18.91 -9.02 -7.62
CA GLU A 180 -17.94 -9.16 -8.71
C GLU A 180 -16.69 -9.93 -8.24
N THR A 181 -16.06 -10.63 -9.19
CA THR A 181 -14.73 -11.23 -9.01
C THR A 181 -13.74 -10.48 -9.88
N TYR A 182 -12.74 -9.89 -9.26
CA TYR A 182 -11.67 -9.18 -9.93
C TYR A 182 -10.42 -10.06 -9.95
N ASN A 183 -9.89 -10.28 -11.15
CA ASN A 183 -8.56 -10.89 -11.30
C ASN A 183 -7.56 -9.75 -11.38
N LEU A 184 -6.62 -9.70 -10.43
CA LEU A 184 -5.57 -8.70 -10.41
C LEU A 184 -4.49 -9.07 -11.44
N PRO A 185 -4.30 -8.29 -12.51
CA PRO A 185 -3.19 -8.50 -13.42
C PRO A 185 -1.87 -8.12 -12.74
N LEU A 186 -0.77 -8.74 -13.18
CA LEU A 186 0.56 -8.52 -12.62
C LEU A 186 1.14 -7.13 -12.93
N SER A 187 0.68 -6.48 -14.01
CA SER A 187 1.29 -5.30 -14.63
C SER A 187 0.48 -4.00 -14.51
N GLU A 188 -0.80 -4.05 -14.15
CA GLU A 188 -1.64 -2.87 -13.98
C GLU A 188 -2.42 -2.93 -12.66
N GLY A 189 -2.58 -1.80 -11.98
CA GLY A 189 -3.52 -1.68 -10.88
C GLY A 189 -4.94 -1.90 -11.39
N GLN A 190 -5.60 -2.99 -10.98
CA GLN A 190 -7.00 -3.22 -11.32
C GLN A 190 -7.85 -2.17 -10.58
N LYS A 191 -8.56 -1.33 -11.34
CA LYS A 191 -9.50 -0.38 -10.75
C LYS A 191 -10.66 -1.14 -10.11
N VAL A 192 -10.81 -0.95 -8.80
CA VAL A 192 -11.91 -1.52 -8.02
C VAL A 192 -12.61 -0.38 -7.32
N LEU A 193 -13.82 -0.09 -7.80
CA LEU A 193 -14.64 1.03 -7.37
C LEU A 193 -15.96 0.50 -6.83
N VAL A 194 -16.29 0.84 -5.59
CA VAL A 194 -17.58 0.52 -4.98
C VAL A 194 -18.35 1.83 -4.80
N ASN A 195 -19.47 1.97 -5.50
CA ASN A 195 -20.30 3.17 -5.40
C ASN A 195 -21.46 2.91 -4.45
N ILE A 196 -21.54 3.74 -3.42
CA ILE A 196 -22.54 3.68 -2.35
C ILE A 196 -23.48 4.87 -2.50
N SER A 197 -24.77 4.60 -2.46
CA SER A 197 -25.81 5.61 -2.27
C SER A 197 -26.63 5.26 -1.04
N ALA A 198 -26.66 6.17 -0.08
CA ALA A 198 -27.38 6.03 1.18
C ALA A 198 -28.17 7.32 1.44
N PRO A 199 -29.42 7.44 0.97
CA PRO A 199 -30.19 8.68 0.99
C PRO A 199 -30.35 9.33 2.38
N LYS A 200 -30.27 8.54 3.47
CA LYS A 200 -30.35 9.03 4.85
C LYS A 200 -28.98 9.36 5.48
N GLY A 201 -27.89 9.21 4.71
CA GLY A 201 -26.51 9.47 5.13
C GLY A 201 -25.84 8.25 5.72
N ILE A 202 -24.63 7.92 5.26
CA ILE A 202 -23.87 6.75 5.74
C ILE A 202 -23.52 6.94 7.22
N THR A 203 -23.97 6.02 8.07
CA THR A 203 -23.63 5.99 9.49
C THR A 203 -22.51 5.00 9.79
N LYS A 204 -22.45 3.88 9.07
CA LYS A 204 -21.36 2.90 9.12
C LYS A 204 -21.02 2.39 7.72
N LEU A 205 -19.73 2.11 7.53
CA LEU A 205 -19.24 1.31 6.42
C LEU A 205 -18.33 0.23 7.00
N LEU A 206 -18.91 -0.93 7.29
CA LEU A 206 -18.20 -2.05 7.89
C LEU A 206 -17.48 -2.83 6.80
N VAL A 207 -16.22 -3.15 7.05
CA VAL A 207 -15.38 -3.94 6.15
C VAL A 207 -14.79 -5.11 6.92
N LYS A 208 -14.94 -6.31 6.36
CA LYS A 208 -14.28 -7.52 6.80
C LYS A 208 -13.45 -8.09 5.65
N ILE A 209 -12.20 -8.42 5.93
CA ILE A 209 -11.28 -8.99 4.94
C ILE A 209 -10.97 -10.43 5.35
N ASP A 210 -11.15 -11.36 4.43
CA ASP A 210 -10.75 -12.76 4.56
C ASP A 210 -9.83 -13.14 3.41
N SER A 211 -8.83 -14.00 3.66
CA SER A 211 -7.88 -14.45 2.65
C SER A 211 -7.49 -15.91 2.89
N ASP A 212 -7.18 -16.62 1.81
CA ASP A 212 -6.53 -17.94 1.87
C ASP A 212 -5.02 -17.86 2.11
N ASN A 213 -4.44 -16.65 2.12
CA ASN A 213 -3.03 -16.41 2.40
C ASN A 213 -2.80 -15.98 3.85
N GLU A 214 -2.15 -16.86 4.63
CA GLU A 214 -1.88 -16.62 6.06
C GLU A 214 -0.93 -15.43 6.32
N GLU A 215 0.05 -15.19 5.43
CA GLU A 215 0.99 -14.07 5.58
C GLU A 215 0.28 -12.72 5.37
N PHE A 216 -0.65 -12.65 4.42
CA PHE A 216 -1.47 -11.46 4.22
C PHE A 216 -2.36 -11.20 5.44
N MET A 217 -3.01 -12.22 5.97
CA MET A 217 -3.81 -12.10 7.20
C MET A 217 -2.96 -11.67 8.40
N ALA A 218 -1.71 -12.16 8.51
CA ALA A 218 -0.78 -11.71 9.54
C ALA A 218 -0.40 -10.23 9.38
N THR A 219 -0.17 -9.77 8.15
CA THR A 219 0.07 -8.35 7.86
C THR A 219 -1.14 -7.49 8.23
N LEU A 220 -2.37 -7.89 7.86
CA LEU A 220 -3.59 -7.19 8.29
C LEU A 220 -3.71 -7.15 9.81
N GLY A 221 -3.37 -8.24 10.50
CA GLY A 221 -3.29 -8.29 11.96
C GLY A 221 -2.32 -7.27 12.54
N GLY A 222 -1.17 -7.06 11.91
CA GLY A 222 -0.20 -6.02 12.27
C GLY A 222 -0.77 -4.60 12.19
N PHE A 223 -1.71 -4.35 11.28
CA PHE A 223 -2.44 -3.09 11.15
C PHE A 223 -3.70 -3.01 12.03
N GLY A 224 -4.07 -4.09 12.73
CA GLY A 224 -5.31 -4.18 13.49
C GLY A 224 -6.57 -4.33 12.62
N LEU A 225 -6.41 -4.83 11.39
CA LEU A 225 -7.46 -4.98 10.37
C LEU A 225 -7.88 -6.45 10.14
N ALA A 226 -7.48 -7.36 11.03
CA ALA A 226 -7.84 -8.78 10.93
C ALA A 226 -9.29 -9.08 11.33
N GLU A 227 -9.89 -8.22 12.15
CA GLU A 227 -11.32 -8.27 12.48
C GLU A 227 -12.10 -7.24 11.66
N GLU A 228 -13.42 -7.32 11.68
CA GLU A 228 -14.28 -6.32 11.03
C GLU A 228 -14.04 -4.92 11.62
N PHE A 229 -13.93 -3.91 10.74
CA PHE A 229 -13.69 -2.52 11.12
C PHE A 229 -14.64 -1.57 10.39
N ASP A 230 -14.91 -0.41 11.00
CA ASP A 230 -15.80 0.61 10.45
C ASP A 230 -15.01 1.77 9.85
N ILE A 231 -15.10 1.94 8.54
CA ILE A 231 -14.43 3.02 7.82
C ILE A 231 -15.10 4.37 8.06
N ALA A 232 -16.42 4.41 8.28
CA ALA A 232 -17.12 5.66 8.60
C ALA A 232 -16.88 6.11 10.04
N ASN A 233 -16.47 5.19 10.92
CA ASN A 233 -16.11 5.48 12.32
C ASN A 233 -14.77 4.80 12.69
N PRO A 234 -13.65 5.23 12.11
CA PRO A 234 -12.39 4.49 12.15
C PRO A 234 -11.72 4.46 13.54
N GLY A 235 -12.06 5.39 14.43
CA GLY A 235 -11.56 5.39 15.81
C GLY A 235 -10.03 5.35 15.87
N LYS A 236 -9.47 4.32 16.52
CA LYS A 236 -8.01 4.13 16.61
C LYS A 236 -7.35 3.74 15.29
N LEU A 237 -8.12 3.27 14.31
CA LEU A 237 -7.64 2.89 12.99
C LEU A 237 -7.55 4.08 12.04
N PHE A 238 -7.94 5.30 12.46
CA PHE A 238 -7.92 6.48 11.59
C PHE A 238 -6.57 6.66 10.90
N ASP A 239 -5.48 6.74 11.68
CA ASP A 239 -4.14 6.92 11.13
C ASP A 239 -3.72 5.77 10.20
N VAL A 240 -4.09 4.53 10.53
CA VAL A 240 -3.78 3.35 9.70
C VAL A 240 -4.55 3.41 8.39
N LEU A 241 -5.82 3.80 8.41
CA LEU A 241 -6.66 3.86 7.22
C LEU A 241 -6.34 5.08 6.36
N SER A 242 -5.92 6.21 6.95
CA SER A 242 -5.68 7.47 6.22
C SER A 242 -4.25 7.65 5.75
N ASN A 243 -3.25 7.15 6.49
CA ASN A 243 -1.86 7.31 6.07
C ASN A 243 -1.56 6.43 4.87
N SER A 244 -0.77 6.94 3.93
CA SER A 244 -0.41 6.21 2.71
C SER A 244 0.45 4.98 3.01
N LEU A 245 0.25 3.94 2.20
CA LEU A 245 1.11 2.75 2.16
C LEU A 245 2.59 3.11 2.00
N GLU A 246 2.91 4.14 1.21
CA GLU A 246 4.28 4.59 0.97
C GLU A 246 5.00 5.07 2.24
N SER A 247 4.25 5.58 3.21
CA SER A 247 4.80 6.06 4.48
C SER A 247 5.11 4.93 5.46
N GLY A 248 4.63 3.71 5.18
CA GLY A 248 4.75 2.55 6.07
C GLY A 248 3.95 2.66 7.38
N ASN A 249 3.09 3.68 7.51
CA ASN A 249 2.31 3.96 8.72
C ASN A 249 0.80 3.81 8.51
N GLY A 250 0.37 3.34 7.34
CA GLY A 250 -1.03 3.10 7.01
C GLY A 250 -1.19 2.44 5.65
N ILE A 251 -2.43 2.38 5.15
CA ILE A 251 -2.82 1.70 3.92
C ILE A 251 -3.59 2.58 2.92
N GLY A 252 -3.84 3.86 3.26
CA GLY A 252 -4.38 4.86 2.33
C GLY A 252 -5.79 4.57 1.79
N LEU A 253 -6.65 3.95 2.59
CA LEU A 253 -8.04 3.63 2.23
C LEU A 253 -9.02 4.78 2.40
N ILE A 254 -8.69 5.79 3.23
CA ILE A 254 -9.57 6.95 3.44
C ILE A 254 -8.81 8.26 3.26
N ASP A 255 -9.53 9.28 2.80
CA ASP A 255 -9.07 10.65 2.81
C ASP A 255 -9.40 11.26 4.19
N PRO A 256 -8.40 11.73 4.96
CA PRO A 256 -8.62 12.34 6.27
C PRO A 256 -9.41 13.64 6.21
N ASP A 257 -9.39 14.34 5.08
CA ASP A 257 -10.09 15.61 4.86
C ASP A 257 -11.50 15.42 4.29
N ASP A 258 -11.85 14.19 3.87
CA ASP A 258 -13.12 13.89 3.21
C ASP A 258 -13.87 12.69 3.86
N PRO A 259 -14.34 12.84 5.12
CA PRO A 259 -14.95 11.76 5.88
C PRO A 259 -16.24 11.23 5.23
N ILE A 260 -16.38 9.90 5.21
CA ILE A 260 -17.53 9.20 4.59
C ILE A 260 -18.82 9.43 5.38
N LYS A 261 -18.70 9.57 6.71
CA LYS A 261 -19.84 9.64 7.62
C LYS A 261 -20.76 10.80 7.28
N GLY A 262 -22.05 10.51 7.17
CA GLY A 262 -23.10 11.48 6.86
C GLY A 262 -23.29 11.76 5.37
N LYS A 263 -22.40 11.29 4.50
CA LYS A 263 -22.57 11.46 3.04
C LYS A 263 -23.72 10.61 2.53
N THR A 264 -24.45 11.14 1.56
CA THR A 264 -25.54 10.42 0.89
C THR A 264 -25.09 9.65 -0.35
N SER A 265 -23.89 9.94 -0.84
CA SER A 265 -23.20 9.18 -1.87
C SER A 265 -21.70 9.17 -1.60
N TYR A 266 -21.04 8.05 -1.86
CA TYR A 266 -19.61 7.90 -1.70
C TYR A 266 -19.07 6.91 -2.73
N LEU A 267 -18.00 7.31 -3.42
CA LEU A 267 -17.24 6.42 -4.29
C LEU A 267 -16.05 5.91 -3.47
N PHE A 268 -16.11 4.63 -3.09
CA PHE A 268 -15.02 3.98 -2.38
C PHE A 268 -14.05 3.38 -3.40
N ASP A 269 -12.93 4.07 -3.61
CA ASP A 269 -11.84 3.63 -4.47
C ASP A 269 -10.83 2.84 -3.63
N VAL A 270 -10.69 1.55 -3.94
CA VAL A 270 -9.75 0.66 -3.24
C VAL A 270 -8.63 0.18 -4.15
N THR A 271 -8.46 0.82 -5.30
CA THR A 271 -7.49 0.43 -6.34
C THR A 271 -6.07 0.30 -5.80
N ASP A 272 -5.60 1.27 -5.03
CA ASP A 272 -4.23 1.27 -4.48
C ASP A 272 -4.02 0.14 -3.48
N PHE A 273 -5.05 -0.19 -2.70
CA PHE A 273 -5.02 -1.32 -1.79
C PHE A 273 -4.94 -2.66 -2.54
N MET A 274 -5.54 -2.77 -3.73
CA MET A 274 -5.47 -4.00 -4.51
C MET A 274 -4.04 -4.33 -4.98
N VAL A 275 -3.17 -3.32 -5.14
CA VAL A 275 -1.74 -3.53 -5.43
C VAL A 275 -1.04 -4.27 -4.28
N LEU A 276 -1.48 -4.11 -3.03
CA LEU A 276 -0.91 -4.84 -1.90
C LEU A 276 -1.15 -6.36 -2.02
N LEU A 277 -2.33 -6.77 -2.50
CA LEU A 277 -2.68 -8.19 -2.66
C LEU A 277 -1.75 -8.92 -3.62
N ASN A 278 -1.19 -8.18 -4.59
CA ASN A 278 -0.24 -8.69 -5.55
C ASN A 278 1.08 -9.15 -4.91
N LEU A 279 1.41 -8.74 -3.68
CA LEU A 279 2.58 -9.25 -2.93
C LEU A 279 2.34 -10.62 -2.33
N TYR A 280 1.08 -10.95 -2.08
CA TYR A 280 0.65 -12.18 -1.45
C TYR A 280 0.05 -13.14 -2.48
N ALA A 281 0.43 -12.99 -3.75
CA ALA A 281 0.01 -13.88 -4.82
C ALA A 281 0.82 -15.22 -4.76
N PRO A 282 0.17 -16.38 -5.01
CA PRO A 282 -1.23 -16.50 -5.34
C PRO A 282 -2.11 -16.38 -4.07
N SER A 283 -3.22 -15.65 -4.18
CA SER A 283 -4.22 -15.57 -3.11
C SER A 283 -5.62 -15.27 -3.64
N THR A 284 -6.61 -15.76 -2.92
CA THR A 284 -8.03 -15.43 -3.07
C THR A 284 -8.47 -14.66 -1.84
N ASN A 285 -8.87 -13.41 -2.05
CA ASN A 285 -9.21 -12.46 -1.00
C ASN A 285 -10.69 -12.08 -1.13
N THR A 286 -11.42 -12.05 -0.03
CA THR A 286 -12.83 -11.66 0.01
C THR A 286 -12.99 -10.45 0.93
N PHE A 287 -13.59 -9.39 0.40
CA PHE A 287 -13.94 -8.18 1.12
C PHE A 287 -15.45 -8.16 1.28
N THR A 288 -15.93 -8.25 2.51
CA THR A 288 -17.34 -8.08 2.83
C THR A 288 -17.57 -6.65 3.25
N LEU A 289 -18.45 -5.94 2.54
CA LEU A 289 -18.83 -4.57 2.84
C LEU A 289 -20.27 -4.55 3.33
N THR A 290 -20.53 -3.85 4.43
CA THR A 290 -21.89 -3.61 4.93
C THR A 290 -22.09 -2.12 5.18
N VAL A 291 -23.13 -1.55 4.55
CA VAL A 291 -23.50 -0.13 4.65
C VAL A 291 -24.74 0.02 5.53
N GLU A 292 -24.68 0.92 6.49
CA GLU A 292 -25.82 1.31 7.34
C GLU A 292 -26.02 2.83 7.28
N ASP A 293 -27.27 3.28 7.20
CA ASP A 293 -27.66 4.70 7.32
C ASP A 293 -28.44 4.99 8.63
N GLY A 294 -28.60 3.97 9.48
CA GLY A 294 -29.32 4.05 10.76
C GLY A 294 -30.85 4.09 10.65
N VAL A 295 -31.41 3.99 9.44
CA VAL A 295 -32.86 4.06 9.19
C VAL A 295 -33.35 2.91 8.32
N SER A 296 -32.66 2.66 7.21
CA SER A 296 -32.92 1.60 6.24
C SER A 296 -32.34 0.26 6.71
N GLU A 297 -32.83 -0.83 6.13
CA GLU A 297 -32.18 -2.14 6.30
C GLU A 297 -30.74 -2.09 5.77
N PRO A 298 -29.74 -2.64 6.49
CA PRO A 298 -28.36 -2.66 6.04
C PRO A 298 -28.21 -3.41 4.72
N VAL A 299 -27.37 -2.88 3.83
CA VAL A 299 -27.01 -3.56 2.58
C VAL A 299 -25.62 -4.14 2.72
N SER A 300 -25.50 -5.44 2.51
CA SER A 300 -24.23 -6.17 2.58
C SER A 300 -23.95 -6.89 1.28
N GLY A 301 -22.68 -6.98 0.90
CA GLY A 301 -22.23 -7.75 -0.24
C GLY A 301 -20.73 -7.96 -0.22
N THR A 302 -20.27 -8.83 -1.11
CA THR A 302 -18.87 -9.25 -1.14
C THR A 302 -18.20 -8.88 -2.45
N LEU A 303 -16.94 -8.52 -2.37
CA LEU A 303 -16.01 -8.37 -3.47
C LEU A 303 -14.99 -9.50 -3.34
N THR A 304 -14.76 -10.27 -4.41
CA THR A 304 -13.69 -11.27 -4.44
C THR A 304 -12.57 -10.78 -5.33
N VAL A 305 -11.33 -10.89 -4.86
CA VAL A 305 -10.14 -10.50 -5.60
C VAL A 305 -9.16 -11.65 -5.61
N VAL A 306 -8.88 -12.14 -6.81
CA VAL A 306 -7.92 -13.22 -7.06
C VAL A 306 -6.62 -12.58 -7.54
N ALA A 307 -5.57 -12.70 -6.74
CA ALA A 307 -4.22 -12.33 -7.12
C ALA A 307 -3.48 -13.58 -7.58
N SER A 308 -3.07 -13.62 -8.86
CA SER A 308 -2.42 -14.79 -9.47
C SER A 308 -0.97 -14.47 -9.84
N ASN A 309 -0.10 -15.49 -9.79
CA ASN A 309 1.30 -15.36 -10.23
C ASN A 309 1.49 -15.55 -11.74
N LEU A 310 0.45 -15.96 -12.47
CA LEU A 310 0.41 -16.25 -13.90
C LEU A 310 -1.04 -16.01 -14.39
N GLU A 311 -1.22 -15.45 -15.59
CA GLU A 311 -2.47 -15.58 -16.36
C GLU A 311 -2.62 -16.97 -16.98
#